data_AF-A0A5R8WNY3-F1
#
_entry.id   AF-A0A5R8WNY3-F1
#
_cell.length_a   1.000
_cell.length_b   1.000
_cell.length_c   1.000
_cell.angle_alpha   90.00
_cell.angle_beta   90.00
_cell.angle_gamma   90.00
#
_symmetry.space_group_name_H-M   'P 1'
#
loop_
_entity.id
_entity.type
_entity.pdbx_description
1 polymer ?
#
loop_
_entity_poly.entity_id
_entity_poly.type
_entity_poly.pdbx_seq_one_letter_code
_entity_poly.pdbx_strand_id
1 'polypeptide(L)'
;MSTTTRWKLVLGSAADADNSVQLSPDYGRMDEVLTQLYDQQNQERKGGLGGSAPRVSRWLGDIRQYFPSSVVAVMQKDAMERLGLNQLLLEPEILRSVQPDVHLVGLLMSLGRVMPAKARHTAREVVQRVVRELEQRLANPLRQAVQGALSRAVRNPRPRYAEINWNATIRANLNHYQPAQRTIIPERLVGYGRRGQALKEIVLCVDQSGSMAASVVYAGVFGAVLASIKAVRTHMVVFDTSVANLSEDLQDPVDLLFGVQLGGGTDIDLALSYCQQLITRPTDTILVLISDLYEGGSPAGLLRRAAELQASGVTVVVLLALSDEGAPSFDRTVAEKLAALGIPSFACTPDKFPALMAAAIQGQDVTKALTT
;
A
#
# COMPACT_ATOMS: atom_id res chain seq x y z
N MET A 1 -21.88 44.21 15.79
CA MET A 1 -22.87 43.41 15.04
C MET A 1 -24.22 43.52 15.73
N SER A 2 -25.30 43.76 14.97
CA SER A 2 -26.66 43.61 15.48
C SER A 2 -26.97 42.12 15.69
N THR A 3 -27.90 41.81 16.59
CA THR A 3 -28.35 40.43 16.87
C THR A 3 -28.83 39.73 15.59
N THR A 4 -29.57 40.45 14.75
CA THR A 4 -30.11 39.96 13.47
C THR A 4 -29.02 39.61 12.46
N THR A 5 -27.96 40.42 12.34
CA THR A 5 -26.81 40.13 11.49
C THR A 5 -26.05 38.88 11.96
N ARG A 6 -25.93 38.68 13.28
CA ARG A 6 -25.29 37.48 13.83
C ARG A 6 -26.09 36.21 13.55
N TRP A 7 -27.42 36.26 13.68
CA TRP A 7 -28.28 35.11 13.40
C TRP A 7 -28.35 34.76 11.91
N LYS A 8 -28.31 35.76 11.02
CA LYS A 8 -28.20 35.52 9.57
C LYS A 8 -26.95 34.73 9.21
N LEU A 9 -25.78 35.13 9.73
CA LEU A 9 -24.51 34.41 9.49
C LEU A 9 -24.48 32.98 10.09
N VAL A 10 -25.22 32.73 11.18
CA VAL A 10 -25.25 31.42 11.84
C VAL A 10 -26.22 30.45 11.16
N LEU A 11 -27.35 30.96 10.67
CA LEU A 11 -28.42 30.15 10.08
C LEU A 11 -28.34 30.06 8.55
N GLY A 12 -27.43 30.82 7.93
CA GLY A 12 -27.18 30.82 6.49
C GLY A 12 -28.32 31.41 5.67
N SER A 13 -28.26 31.18 4.35
CA SER A 13 -29.22 31.73 3.38
C SER A 13 -30.68 31.31 3.64
N ALA A 14 -30.88 30.19 4.35
CA ALA A 14 -32.20 29.68 4.73
C ALA A 14 -32.97 30.57 5.73
N ALA A 15 -32.29 31.43 6.51
CA ALA A 15 -32.93 32.31 7.49
C ALA A 15 -33.38 33.67 6.93
N ASP A 16 -32.93 34.03 5.72
CA ASP A 16 -33.28 35.28 5.04
C ASP A 16 -33.26 35.08 3.52
N ALA A 17 -34.18 34.24 3.02
CA ALA A 17 -34.27 33.85 1.62
C ALA A 17 -34.46 35.06 0.66
N ASP A 18 -35.09 36.13 1.15
CA ASP A 18 -35.32 37.38 0.40
C ASP A 18 -34.18 38.40 0.55
N ASN A 19 -33.10 38.03 1.26
CA ASN A 19 -31.93 38.87 1.52
C ASN A 19 -32.28 40.26 2.11
N SER A 20 -33.33 40.30 2.92
CA SER A 20 -33.95 41.50 3.48
C SER A 20 -33.08 42.21 4.53
N VAL A 21 -32.16 41.47 5.16
CA VAL A 21 -31.21 42.01 6.14
C VAL A 21 -29.96 42.53 5.43
N GLN A 22 -29.83 43.86 5.35
CA GLN A 22 -28.64 44.51 4.79
C GLN A 22 -27.41 44.23 5.65
N LEU A 23 -26.43 43.54 5.05
CA LEU A 23 -25.12 43.32 5.64
C LEU A 23 -24.16 44.44 5.19
N SER A 24 -23.30 44.88 6.11
CA SER A 24 -22.14 45.71 5.74
C SER A 24 -21.29 44.97 4.69
N PRO A 25 -20.57 45.67 3.77
CA PRO A 25 -19.78 45.02 2.72
C PRO A 25 -18.85 43.92 3.22
N ASP A 26 -18.25 44.08 4.40
CA ASP A 26 -17.37 43.08 5.01
C ASP A 26 -18.13 41.83 5.48
N TYR A 27 -19.30 42.02 6.10
CA TYR A 27 -20.14 40.90 6.58
C TYR A 27 -20.86 40.19 5.43
N GLY A 28 -21.16 40.88 4.33
CA GLY A 28 -21.72 40.27 3.13
C GLY A 28 -20.76 39.29 2.45
N ARG A 29 -19.46 39.63 2.41
CA ARG A 29 -18.43 38.72 1.90
C ARG A 29 -18.22 37.51 2.82
N MET A 30 -18.31 37.70 4.14
CA MET A 30 -18.26 36.58 5.09
C MET A 30 -19.42 35.60 4.91
N ASP A 31 -20.63 36.12 4.69
CA ASP A 31 -21.83 35.33 4.45
C ASP A 31 -21.74 34.55 3.14
N GLU A 32 -21.22 35.17 2.07
CA GLU A 32 -20.98 34.53 0.78
C GLU A 32 -19.98 33.37 0.89
N VAL A 33 -18.89 33.57 1.66
CA VAL A 33 -17.86 32.56 1.92
C VAL A 33 -18.40 31.38 2.75
N LEU A 34 -19.26 31.65 3.73
CA LEU A 34 -19.93 30.61 4.54
C LEU A 34 -20.96 29.82 3.73
N THR A 35 -21.77 30.52 2.94
CA THR A 35 -22.78 29.94 2.04
C THR A 35 -22.13 29.04 1.00
N GLN A 36 -21.02 29.50 0.39
CA GLN A 36 -20.26 28.69 -0.59
C GLN A 36 -19.67 27.41 0.02
N LEU A 37 -19.40 27.38 1.33
CA LEU A 37 -18.87 26.21 2.00
C LEU A 37 -19.98 25.25 2.44
N TYR A 38 -21.00 25.75 3.12
CA TYR A 38 -21.95 24.93 3.87
C TYR A 38 -23.25 24.63 3.10
N ASP A 39 -23.72 25.49 2.19
CA ASP A 39 -24.96 25.26 1.43
C ASP A 39 -24.77 24.34 0.19
N GLN A 40 -23.55 23.83 -0.05
CA GLN A 40 -23.29 22.84 -1.12
C GLN A 40 -23.97 21.47 -0.90
N GLN A 41 -24.48 21.20 0.30
CA GLN A 41 -25.15 19.92 0.61
C GLN A 41 -26.50 19.74 -0.10
N ASN A 42 -27.13 20.81 -0.61
CA ASN A 42 -28.48 20.75 -1.20
C ASN A 42 -28.53 20.70 -2.74
N GLN A 43 -27.39 20.66 -3.44
CA GLN A 43 -27.37 20.41 -4.89
C GLN A 43 -27.00 18.95 -5.17
N GLU A 44 -27.94 18.20 -5.75
CA GLU A 44 -27.73 16.84 -6.24
C GLU A 44 -26.44 16.75 -7.05
N ARG A 45 -25.50 15.93 -6.57
CA ARG A 45 -24.20 15.67 -7.21
C ARG A 45 -24.42 15.01 -8.59
N LYS A 46 -24.49 15.81 -9.65
CA LYS A 46 -24.25 15.34 -11.03
C LYS A 46 -22.75 15.29 -11.29
N GLY A 47 -22.25 14.09 -11.57
CA GLY A 47 -20.84 13.85 -11.90
C GLY A 47 -20.39 14.70 -13.10
N GLY A 48 -19.51 15.65 -12.83
CA GLY A 48 -18.84 16.48 -13.83
C GLY A 48 -17.50 16.96 -13.28
N LEU A 49 -16.41 16.46 -13.85
CA LEU A 49 -15.04 16.88 -13.55
C LEU A 49 -14.78 18.27 -14.17
N GLY A 50 -15.24 19.33 -13.51
CA GLY A 50 -14.97 20.68 -13.97
C GLY A 50 -15.53 21.75 -13.05
N GLY A 51 -14.71 22.23 -12.09
CA GLY A 51 -15.01 23.49 -11.40
C GLY A 51 -14.55 23.63 -9.94
N SER A 52 -14.18 22.55 -9.25
CA SER A 52 -13.95 22.64 -7.79
C SER A 52 -12.58 23.21 -7.39
N ALA A 53 -11.53 23.00 -8.19
CA ALA A 53 -10.17 23.43 -7.83
C ALA A 53 -9.97 24.96 -7.68
N PRO A 54 -10.41 25.83 -8.61
CA PRO A 54 -10.16 27.27 -8.50
C PRO A 54 -11.06 27.99 -7.48
N ARG A 55 -12.17 27.39 -7.04
CA ARG A 55 -13.09 28.01 -6.07
C ARG A 55 -12.65 27.81 -4.62
N VAL A 56 -12.09 26.63 -4.30
CA VAL A 56 -11.62 26.30 -2.95
C VAL A 56 -10.39 27.15 -2.56
N SER A 57 -9.49 27.41 -3.50
CA SER A 57 -8.32 28.27 -3.27
C SER A 57 -8.69 29.73 -3.00
N ARG A 58 -9.71 30.23 -3.71
CA ARG A 58 -10.25 31.59 -3.50
C ARG A 58 -10.94 31.71 -2.14
N TRP A 59 -11.81 30.76 -1.84
CA TRP A 59 -12.49 30.63 -0.55
C TRP A 59 -11.52 30.59 0.64
N LEU A 60 -10.41 29.85 0.53
CA LEU A 60 -9.35 29.80 1.54
C LEU A 60 -8.66 31.16 1.77
N GLY A 61 -8.41 31.89 0.67
CA GLY A 61 -7.87 33.25 0.74
C GLY A 61 -8.84 34.20 1.46
N ASP A 62 -10.13 34.07 1.15
CA ASP A 62 -11.17 34.91 1.72
C ASP A 62 -11.39 34.61 3.22
N ILE A 63 -11.40 33.33 3.66
CA ILE A 63 -11.52 33.02 5.09
C ILE A 63 -10.35 33.58 5.91
N ARG A 64 -9.12 33.48 5.39
CA ARG A 64 -7.94 34.05 6.05
C ARG A 64 -8.02 35.58 6.19
N GLN A 65 -8.73 36.25 5.28
CA GLN A 65 -8.93 37.69 5.32
C GLN A 65 -9.96 38.11 6.37
N TYR A 66 -11.06 37.34 6.52
CA TYR A 66 -12.21 37.79 7.30
C TYR A 66 -12.36 37.13 8.68
N PHE A 67 -11.65 36.02 8.97
CA PHE A 67 -11.78 35.29 10.23
C PHE A 67 -10.46 35.23 11.03
N PRO A 68 -10.52 35.28 12.37
CA PRO A 68 -9.36 35.04 13.22
C PRO A 68 -8.76 33.65 12.99
N SER A 69 -7.44 33.52 13.14
CA SER A 69 -6.69 32.28 12.88
C SER A 69 -7.22 31.05 13.64
N SER A 70 -7.72 31.23 14.87
CA SER A 70 -8.34 30.16 15.66
C SER A 70 -9.65 29.64 15.06
N VAL A 71 -10.44 30.50 14.42
CA VAL A 71 -11.72 30.14 13.79
C VAL A 71 -11.47 29.50 12.41
N VAL A 72 -10.50 30.03 11.66
CA VAL A 72 -10.05 29.48 10.38
C VAL A 72 -9.64 28.01 10.54
N ALA A 73 -8.88 27.68 11.59
CA ALA A 73 -8.44 26.31 11.86
C ALA A 73 -9.60 25.34 12.11
N VAL A 74 -10.62 25.78 12.85
CA VAL A 74 -11.82 24.96 13.11
C VAL A 74 -12.64 24.76 11.83
N MET A 75 -12.81 25.82 11.04
CA MET A 75 -13.53 25.74 9.76
C MET A 75 -12.80 24.87 8.73
N GLN A 76 -11.47 24.92 8.68
CA GLN A 76 -10.66 24.07 7.81
C GLN A 76 -10.78 22.59 8.22
N LYS A 77 -10.75 22.29 9.52
CA LYS A 77 -10.94 20.93 10.03
C LYS A 77 -12.33 20.39 9.69
N ASP A 78 -13.37 21.18 9.93
CA ASP A 78 -14.76 20.82 9.63
C ASP A 78 -15.00 20.64 8.12
N ALA A 79 -14.39 21.51 7.29
CA ALA A 79 -14.42 21.41 5.84
C ALA A 79 -13.71 20.16 5.30
N MET A 80 -12.63 19.72 5.93
CA MET A 80 -11.98 18.45 5.58
C MET A 80 -12.84 17.24 5.98
N GLU A 81 -13.31 17.20 7.22
CA GLU A 81 -14.05 16.05 7.77
C GLU A 81 -15.46 15.88 7.18
N ARG A 82 -16.17 16.97 6.91
CA ARG A 82 -17.59 16.92 6.47
C ARG A 82 -17.79 17.15 4.98
N LEU A 83 -16.93 17.94 4.33
CA LEU A 83 -17.11 18.33 2.94
C LEU A 83 -16.17 17.60 1.98
N GLY A 84 -15.25 16.78 2.50
CA GLY A 84 -14.32 16.01 1.68
C GLY A 84 -13.39 16.90 0.84
N LEU A 85 -13.13 18.13 1.31
CA LEU A 85 -12.28 19.10 0.62
C LEU A 85 -10.80 18.74 0.82
N ASN A 86 -10.40 17.58 0.32
CA ASN A 86 -9.02 17.06 0.41
C ASN A 86 -8.01 17.98 -0.29
N GLN A 87 -8.47 18.91 -1.14
CA GLN A 87 -7.65 19.96 -1.76
C GLN A 87 -7.11 20.99 -0.74
N LEU A 88 -7.72 21.10 0.45
CA LEU A 88 -7.21 21.93 1.56
C LEU A 88 -5.89 21.39 2.11
N LEU A 89 -5.65 20.07 1.97
CA LEU A 89 -4.36 19.46 2.29
C LEU A 89 -3.24 19.92 1.35
N LEU A 90 -3.49 20.72 0.32
CA LEU A 90 -2.43 21.31 -0.49
C LEU A 90 -1.83 22.58 0.14
N GLU A 91 -2.46 23.12 1.18
CA GLU A 91 -1.96 24.27 1.92
C GLU A 91 -0.80 23.84 2.85
N PRO A 92 0.40 24.44 2.74
CA PRO A 92 1.58 24.02 3.51
C PRO A 92 1.41 24.08 5.03
N GLU A 93 0.57 24.99 5.52
CA GLU A 93 0.29 25.17 6.96
C GLU A 93 -0.52 23.99 7.51
N ILE A 94 -1.52 23.54 6.76
CA ILE A 94 -2.40 22.43 7.15
C ILE A 94 -1.58 21.14 7.15
N LEU A 95 -0.80 20.88 6.10
CA LEU A 95 0.07 19.69 6.01
C LEU A 95 1.03 19.53 7.18
N ARG A 96 1.54 20.65 7.71
CA ARG A 96 2.45 20.63 8.87
C ARG A 96 1.74 20.35 10.18
N SER A 97 0.44 20.62 10.26
CA SER A 97 -0.39 20.44 11.46
C SER A 97 -1.08 19.08 11.55
N VAL A 98 -1.37 18.45 10.40
CA VAL A 98 -2.02 17.13 10.35
C VAL A 98 -1.02 16.06 10.80
N GLN A 99 -1.50 15.10 11.59
CA GLN A 99 -0.69 13.93 11.94
C GLN A 99 -0.39 13.11 10.69
N PRO A 100 0.89 12.87 10.37
CA PRO A 100 1.24 12.07 9.21
C PRO A 100 0.84 10.61 9.43
N ASP A 101 -0.07 10.09 8.60
CA ASP A 101 -0.44 8.69 8.57
C ASP A 101 -0.43 8.15 7.13
N VAL A 102 -0.61 6.84 6.98
CA VAL A 102 -0.60 6.17 5.67
C VAL A 102 -1.76 6.64 4.78
N HIS A 103 -2.90 6.98 5.39
CA HIS A 103 -4.06 7.48 4.67
C HIS A 103 -3.77 8.84 4.01
N LEU A 104 -3.16 9.76 4.75
CA LEU A 104 -2.72 11.06 4.26
C LEU A 104 -1.72 10.91 3.11
N VAL A 105 -0.79 9.95 3.17
CA VAL A 105 0.12 9.67 2.07
C VAL A 105 -0.66 9.24 0.81
N GLY A 106 -1.61 8.33 0.95
CA GLY A 106 -2.49 7.92 -0.16
C GLY A 106 -3.26 9.09 -0.77
N LEU A 107 -3.81 9.98 0.07
CA LEU A 107 -4.49 11.19 -0.37
C LEU A 107 -3.53 12.13 -1.13
N LEU A 108 -2.33 12.37 -0.59
CA LEU A 108 -1.31 13.19 -1.23
C LEU A 108 -0.88 12.64 -2.60
N MET A 109 -0.73 11.32 -2.72
CA MET A 109 -0.42 10.66 -3.98
C MET A 109 -1.53 10.86 -5.01
N SER A 110 -2.80 10.77 -4.61
CA SER A 110 -3.95 11.01 -5.50
C SER A 110 -4.00 12.45 -6.03
N LEU A 111 -3.51 13.41 -5.24
CA LEU A 111 -3.46 14.83 -5.60
C LEU A 111 -2.17 15.22 -6.34
N GLY A 112 -1.27 14.27 -6.60
CA GLY A 112 0.07 14.48 -7.18
C GLY A 112 0.10 15.30 -8.47
N ARG A 113 -0.90 15.12 -9.35
CA ARG A 113 -0.99 15.83 -10.64
C ARG A 113 -1.43 17.29 -10.51
N VAL A 114 -2.22 17.61 -9.49
CA VAL A 114 -2.85 18.94 -9.30
C VAL A 114 -2.05 19.80 -8.33
N MET A 115 -1.03 19.22 -7.67
CA MET A 115 -0.21 19.92 -6.68
C MET A 115 0.67 21.02 -7.27
N PRO A 116 0.58 22.26 -6.78
CA PRO A 116 1.57 23.30 -7.06
C PRO A 116 2.97 22.88 -6.60
N ALA A 117 4.03 23.33 -7.31
CA ALA A 117 5.41 22.94 -7.02
C ALA A 117 5.84 23.18 -5.54
N LYS A 118 5.35 24.26 -4.94
CA LYS A 118 5.62 24.59 -3.52
C LYS A 118 4.92 23.64 -2.54
N ALA A 119 3.70 23.19 -2.87
CA ALA A 119 2.97 22.20 -2.08
C ALA A 119 3.60 20.81 -2.21
N ARG A 120 4.11 20.46 -3.40
CA ARG A 120 4.78 19.18 -3.67
C ARG A 120 6.00 18.94 -2.76
N HIS A 121 6.80 19.97 -2.49
CA HIS A 121 7.93 19.84 -1.58
C HIS A 121 7.47 19.53 -0.14
N THR A 122 6.47 20.26 0.36
CA THR A 122 5.91 20.04 1.71
C THR A 122 5.25 18.66 1.83
N ALA A 123 4.51 18.24 0.80
CA ALA A 123 3.94 16.90 0.73
C ALA A 123 5.04 15.83 0.78
N ARG A 124 6.14 16.02 0.04
CA ARG A 124 7.27 15.09 0.06
C ARG A 124 7.93 14.99 1.44
N GLU A 125 8.07 16.09 2.18
CA GLU A 125 8.56 16.06 3.56
C GLU A 125 7.66 15.23 4.49
N VAL A 126 6.34 15.40 4.36
CA VAL A 126 5.34 14.65 5.13
C VAL A 126 5.40 13.15 4.80
N VAL A 127 5.39 12.80 3.50
CA VAL A 127 5.52 11.41 3.04
C VAL A 127 6.83 10.80 3.56
N GLN A 128 7.95 11.51 3.46
CA GLN A 128 9.24 11.03 3.94
C GLN A 128 9.24 10.78 5.45
N ARG A 129 8.50 11.57 6.24
CA ARG A 129 8.35 11.32 7.67
C ARG A 129 7.61 10.01 7.95
N VAL A 130 6.47 9.77 7.29
CA VAL A 130 5.70 8.52 7.43
C VAL A 130 6.52 7.31 6.99
N VAL A 131 7.14 7.40 5.81
CA VAL A 131 7.98 6.34 5.25
C VAL A 131 9.12 5.97 6.19
N ARG A 132 9.84 6.96 6.75
CA ARG A 132 10.92 6.71 7.72
C ARG A 132 10.42 6.00 8.98
N GLU A 133 9.25 6.39 9.48
CA GLU A 133 8.65 5.75 10.66
C GLU A 133 8.27 4.29 10.39
N LEU A 134 7.65 4.04 9.24
CA LEU A 134 7.33 2.70 8.77
C LEU A 134 8.60 1.85 8.56
N GLU A 135 9.64 2.40 7.94
CA GLU A 135 10.93 1.71 7.78
C GLU A 135 11.54 1.33 9.13
N GLN A 136 11.56 2.23 10.10
CA GLN A 136 12.10 1.95 11.44
C GLN A 136 11.38 0.80 12.13
N ARG A 137 10.05 0.74 11.99
CA ARG A 137 9.21 -0.30 12.57
C ARG A 137 9.33 -1.63 11.83
N LEU A 138 9.26 -1.61 10.49
CA LEU A 138 9.03 -2.80 9.66
C LEU A 138 10.30 -3.41 9.08
N ALA A 139 11.38 -2.64 8.92
CA ALA A 139 12.55 -3.11 8.19
C ALA A 139 13.32 -4.21 8.94
N ASN A 140 13.50 -4.07 10.25
CA ASN A 140 14.25 -5.05 11.04
C ASN A 140 13.54 -6.41 11.11
N PRO A 141 12.23 -6.50 11.44
CA PRO A 141 11.50 -7.76 11.38
C PRO A 141 11.57 -8.42 10.00
N LEU A 142 11.37 -7.66 8.93
CA LEU A 142 11.42 -8.18 7.56
C LEU A 142 12.82 -8.73 7.21
N ARG A 143 13.89 -7.96 7.46
CA ARG A 143 15.26 -8.42 7.19
C ARG A 143 15.59 -9.69 7.96
N GLN A 144 15.25 -9.76 9.24
CA GLN A 144 15.50 -10.95 10.06
C GLN A 144 14.73 -12.17 9.53
N ALA A 145 13.44 -12.00 9.24
CA ALA A 145 12.58 -13.07 8.74
C ALA A 145 13.09 -13.62 7.40
N VAL A 146 13.39 -12.73 6.43
CA VAL A 146 13.84 -13.08 5.08
C VAL A 146 15.25 -13.68 5.11
N GLN A 147 16.22 -13.05 5.79
CA GLN A 147 17.58 -13.59 5.88
C GLN A 147 17.62 -14.93 6.62
N GLY A 148 16.81 -15.07 7.67
CA GLY A 148 16.66 -16.33 8.40
C GLY A 148 16.00 -17.42 7.55
N ALA A 149 15.01 -17.08 6.74
CA ALA A 149 14.37 -18.00 5.79
C ALA A 149 15.33 -18.44 4.68
N LEU A 150 16.06 -17.51 4.06
CA LEU A 150 17.05 -17.81 3.02
C LEU A 150 18.16 -18.74 3.53
N SER A 151 18.68 -18.48 4.73
CA SER A 151 19.70 -19.32 5.35
C SER A 151 19.21 -20.74 5.63
N ARG A 152 17.91 -20.91 5.91
CA ARG A 152 17.26 -22.22 6.14
C ARG A 152 16.87 -22.94 4.85
N ALA A 153 16.50 -22.20 3.81
CA ALA A 153 16.07 -22.73 2.53
C ALA A 153 17.23 -23.37 1.75
N VAL A 154 18.44 -22.79 1.84
CA VAL A 154 19.64 -23.41 1.29
C VAL A 154 20.01 -24.62 2.15
N ARG A 155 20.11 -25.81 1.55
CA ARG A 155 20.63 -27.01 2.21
C ARG A 155 22.08 -27.21 1.80
N ASN A 156 22.99 -27.31 2.77
CA ASN A 156 24.39 -27.64 2.50
C ASN A 156 24.58 -29.18 2.62
N PRO A 157 24.89 -29.89 1.53
CA PRO A 157 25.14 -31.35 1.59
C PRO A 157 26.49 -31.73 2.22
N ARG A 158 27.36 -30.76 2.51
CA ARG A 158 28.65 -30.96 3.22
C ARG A 158 28.85 -29.90 4.32
N PRO A 159 28.05 -29.94 5.40
CA PRO A 159 28.20 -29.03 6.53
C PRO A 159 29.50 -29.22 7.30
N ARG A 160 29.99 -28.13 7.90
CA ARG A 160 30.92 -28.23 9.04
C ARG A 160 30.16 -28.68 10.29
N TYR A 161 30.85 -29.21 11.30
CA TYR A 161 30.22 -29.74 12.52
C TYR A 161 29.19 -28.79 13.17
N ALA A 162 29.52 -27.49 13.26
CA ALA A 162 28.64 -26.46 13.84
C ALA A 162 27.41 -26.10 12.97
N GLU A 163 27.38 -26.51 11.71
CA GLU A 163 26.34 -26.17 10.72
C GLU A 163 25.38 -27.34 10.48
N ILE A 164 25.58 -28.48 11.14
CA ILE A 164 24.79 -29.70 10.94
C ILE A 164 23.37 -29.50 11.48
N ASN A 165 22.38 -29.68 10.62
CA ASN A 165 21.00 -29.85 11.04
C ASN A 165 20.81 -31.33 11.45
N TRP A 166 20.97 -31.61 12.74
CA TRP A 166 20.88 -32.97 13.28
C TRP A 166 19.52 -33.62 13.02
N ASN A 167 18.42 -32.89 13.15
CA ASN A 167 17.07 -33.44 12.90
C ASN A 167 16.89 -33.86 11.44
N ALA A 168 17.32 -33.02 10.49
CA ALA A 168 17.25 -33.35 9.06
C ALA A 168 18.21 -34.48 8.69
N THR A 169 19.40 -34.49 9.28
CA THR A 169 20.41 -35.55 9.09
C THR A 169 19.90 -36.89 9.61
N ILE A 170 19.31 -36.93 10.80
CA ILE A 170 18.69 -38.14 11.36
C ILE A 170 17.62 -38.67 10.41
N ARG A 171 16.64 -37.84 10.02
CA ARG A 171 15.55 -38.25 9.12
C ARG A 171 16.04 -38.79 7.78
N ALA A 172 17.06 -38.16 7.20
CA ALA A 172 17.64 -38.56 5.93
C ALA A 172 18.42 -39.89 5.99
N ASN A 173 18.82 -40.33 7.19
CA ASN A 173 19.61 -41.54 7.40
C ASN A 173 18.88 -42.59 8.26
N LEU A 174 17.56 -42.47 8.44
CA LEU A 174 16.78 -43.43 9.24
C LEU A 174 16.87 -44.86 8.70
N ASN A 175 17.10 -45.01 7.39
CA ASN A 175 17.37 -46.28 6.73
C ASN A 175 18.69 -46.95 7.20
N HIS A 176 19.59 -46.20 7.84
CA HIS A 176 20.87 -46.68 8.38
C HIS A 176 20.86 -46.83 9.91
N TYR A 177 19.68 -46.97 10.51
CA TYR A 177 19.56 -47.25 11.93
C TYR A 177 20.04 -48.66 12.25
N GLN A 178 20.92 -48.80 13.24
CA GLN A 178 21.41 -50.09 13.73
C GLN A 178 20.77 -50.43 15.09
N PRO A 179 19.84 -51.40 15.15
CA PRO A 179 19.11 -51.72 16.38
C PRO A 179 20.02 -52.21 17.51
N ALA A 180 21.05 -53.00 17.18
CA ALA A 180 21.99 -53.55 18.15
C ALA A 180 22.79 -52.46 18.89
N GLN A 181 23.08 -51.33 18.23
CA GLN A 181 23.85 -50.23 18.78
C GLN A 181 22.99 -49.02 19.18
N ARG A 182 21.67 -49.09 18.93
CA ARG A 182 20.72 -47.98 19.11
C ARG A 182 21.22 -46.65 18.50
N THR A 183 21.91 -46.74 17.36
CA THR A 183 22.62 -45.61 16.76
C THR A 183 22.30 -45.52 15.27
N ILE A 184 22.26 -44.30 14.73
CA ILE A 184 22.11 -44.02 13.30
C ILE A 184 23.48 -43.64 12.76
N ILE A 185 23.93 -44.29 11.69
CA ILE A 185 25.16 -43.91 11.00
C ILE A 185 24.81 -42.87 9.92
N PRO A 186 25.26 -41.61 10.04
CA PRO A 186 24.95 -40.58 9.07
C PRO A 186 25.84 -40.70 7.83
N GLU A 187 25.34 -41.34 6.77
CA GLU A 187 25.98 -41.33 5.45
C GLU A 187 25.85 -39.96 4.78
N ARG A 188 24.65 -39.36 4.88
CA ARG A 188 24.36 -38.05 4.28
C ARG A 188 24.15 -36.98 5.35
N LEU A 189 25.13 -36.10 5.54
CA LEU A 189 24.98 -34.93 6.41
C LEU A 189 24.14 -33.85 5.72
N VAL A 190 23.19 -33.28 6.45
CA VAL A 190 22.38 -32.15 5.98
C VAL A 190 22.70 -30.94 6.85
N GLY A 191 23.25 -29.91 6.23
CA GLY A 191 23.60 -28.64 6.84
C GLY A 191 22.60 -27.54 6.58
N TYR A 192 22.56 -26.55 7.47
CA TYR A 192 22.04 -25.24 7.13
C TYR A 192 22.95 -24.60 6.07
N GLY A 193 22.36 -23.98 5.06
CA GLY A 193 23.10 -23.40 3.95
C GLY A 193 23.88 -22.15 4.32
N ARG A 194 24.93 -21.86 3.56
CA ARG A 194 25.69 -20.61 3.73
C ARG A 194 24.88 -19.40 3.27
N ARG A 195 25.11 -18.29 3.98
CA ARG A 195 24.54 -16.93 3.85
C ARG A 195 24.66 -16.23 2.47
N GLY A 196 24.85 -16.93 1.35
CA GLY A 196 25.12 -16.25 0.08
C GLY A 196 24.95 -17.02 -1.23
N GLN A 197 24.17 -18.11 -1.29
CA GLN A 197 24.07 -18.89 -2.54
C GLN A 197 22.67 -19.12 -3.13
N ALA A 198 21.56 -18.91 -2.40
CA ALA A 198 20.25 -18.85 -3.07
C ALA A 198 19.87 -17.39 -3.31
N LEU A 199 20.07 -16.95 -4.55
CA LEU A 199 19.44 -15.74 -5.04
C LEU A 199 17.96 -16.07 -5.27
N LYS A 200 17.08 -15.63 -4.37
CA LYS A 200 15.64 -15.69 -4.60
C LYS A 200 15.20 -14.46 -5.37
N GLU A 201 14.22 -14.63 -6.24
CA GLU A 201 13.60 -13.54 -6.99
C GLU A 201 12.24 -13.25 -6.35
N ILE A 202 11.96 -11.98 -6.04
CA ILE A 202 10.68 -11.55 -5.45
C ILE A 202 10.10 -10.49 -6.36
N VAL A 203 8.93 -10.76 -6.92
CA VAL A 203 8.18 -9.81 -7.74
C VAL A 203 7.01 -9.30 -6.91
N LEU A 204 7.04 -8.03 -6.54
CA LEU A 204 5.91 -7.31 -5.95
C LEU A 204 5.11 -6.69 -7.09
N CYS A 205 3.93 -7.23 -7.35
CA CYS A 205 3.00 -6.73 -8.35
C CYS A 205 1.85 -6.01 -7.62
N VAL A 206 1.78 -4.69 -7.73
CA VAL A 206 0.96 -3.84 -6.85
C VAL A 206 -0.06 -3.06 -7.65
N ASP A 207 -1.32 -3.21 -7.27
CA ASP A 207 -2.46 -2.50 -7.82
C ASP A 207 -2.44 -1.03 -7.34
N GLN A 208 -2.59 -0.12 -8.31
CA GLN A 208 -2.53 1.33 -8.13
C GLN A 208 -3.93 1.97 -8.09
N SER A 209 -4.99 1.18 -8.02
CA SER A 209 -6.35 1.68 -7.82
C SER A 209 -6.46 2.50 -6.54
N GLY A 210 -7.45 3.41 -6.50
CA GLY A 210 -7.62 4.33 -5.38
C GLY A 210 -7.88 3.63 -4.04
N SER A 211 -8.54 2.47 -4.06
CA SER A 211 -8.75 1.61 -2.88
C SER A 211 -7.44 1.05 -2.31
N MET A 212 -6.40 0.96 -3.14
CA MET A 212 -5.13 0.31 -2.80
C MET A 212 -4.04 1.29 -2.36
N ALA A 213 -4.35 2.58 -2.21
CA ALA A 213 -3.37 3.62 -1.87
C ALA A 213 -2.54 3.30 -0.62
N ALA A 214 -3.16 2.78 0.45
CA ALA A 214 -2.43 2.39 1.66
C ALA A 214 -1.51 1.18 1.42
N SER A 215 -1.99 0.20 0.66
CA SER A 215 -1.24 -1.00 0.30
C SER A 215 0.01 -0.66 -0.54
N VAL A 216 -0.10 0.33 -1.43
CA VAL A 216 1.03 0.83 -2.23
C VAL A 216 2.14 1.40 -1.33
N VAL A 217 1.78 2.18 -0.30
CA VAL A 217 2.76 2.75 0.65
C VAL A 217 3.53 1.65 1.36
N TYR A 218 2.83 0.68 1.94
CA TYR A 218 3.46 -0.45 2.61
C TYR A 218 4.31 -1.29 1.65
N ALA A 219 3.80 -1.56 0.44
CA ALA A 219 4.54 -2.30 -0.58
C ALA A 219 5.82 -1.57 -1.03
N GLY A 220 5.79 -0.25 -1.14
CA GLY A 220 6.98 0.58 -1.43
C GLY A 220 8.05 0.45 -0.35
N VAL A 221 7.65 0.56 0.93
CA VAL A 221 8.56 0.39 2.08
C VAL A 221 9.14 -1.03 2.12
N PHE A 222 8.31 -2.06 2.00
CA PHE A 222 8.79 -3.44 2.00
C PHE A 222 9.68 -3.73 0.79
N GLY A 223 9.32 -3.23 -0.38
CA GLY A 223 10.12 -3.33 -1.60
C GLY A 223 11.52 -2.75 -1.40
N ALA A 224 11.63 -1.54 -0.85
CA ALA A 224 12.92 -0.91 -0.57
C ALA A 224 13.76 -1.73 0.43
N VAL A 225 13.12 -2.25 1.48
CA VAL A 225 13.81 -3.12 2.45
C VAL A 225 14.28 -4.43 1.78
N LEU A 226 13.46 -5.08 0.96
CA LEU A 226 13.82 -6.30 0.24
C LEU A 226 14.96 -6.04 -0.75
N ALA A 227 14.94 -4.92 -1.47
CA ALA A 227 16.00 -4.50 -2.38
C ALA A 227 17.36 -4.31 -1.69
N SER A 228 17.35 -3.94 -0.39
CA SER A 228 18.58 -3.83 0.41
C SER A 228 19.23 -5.20 0.74
N ILE A 229 18.51 -6.32 0.56
CA ILE A 229 18.99 -7.67 0.89
C ILE A 229 19.70 -8.27 -0.33
N LYS A 230 21.04 -8.35 -0.30
CA LYS A 230 21.87 -8.86 -1.42
C LYS A 230 21.49 -10.26 -1.95
N ALA A 231 20.92 -11.11 -1.11
CA ALA A 231 20.51 -12.47 -1.48
C ALA A 231 19.12 -12.53 -2.15
N VAL A 232 18.47 -11.38 -2.35
CA VAL A 232 17.15 -11.26 -2.97
C VAL A 232 17.25 -10.30 -4.14
N ARG A 233 16.76 -10.74 -5.30
CA ARG A 233 16.49 -9.84 -6.42
C ARG A 233 15.03 -9.41 -6.31
N THR A 234 14.79 -8.12 -6.08
CA THR A 234 13.44 -7.58 -5.91
C THR A 234 13.03 -6.83 -7.17
N HIS A 235 11.83 -7.13 -7.66
CA HIS A 235 11.18 -6.43 -8.75
C HIS A 235 9.92 -5.75 -8.21
N MET A 236 9.73 -4.47 -8.56
CA MET A 236 8.52 -3.72 -8.24
C MET A 236 7.79 -3.40 -9.53
N VAL A 237 6.61 -3.97 -9.67
CA VAL A 237 5.70 -3.74 -10.80
C VAL A 237 4.45 -3.10 -10.24
N VAL A 238 4.09 -1.93 -10.73
CA VAL A 238 2.84 -1.26 -10.39
C VAL A 238 1.94 -1.23 -11.61
N PHE A 239 0.64 -1.38 -11.40
CA PHE A 239 -0.29 -1.46 -12.52
C PHE A 239 -1.63 -0.79 -12.24
N ASP A 240 -2.23 -0.30 -13.31
CA ASP A 240 -3.62 0.14 -13.43
C ASP A 240 -4.21 -0.45 -14.73
N THR A 241 -4.50 0.37 -15.73
CA THR A 241 -4.73 -0.02 -17.14
C THR A 241 -3.43 -0.21 -17.94
N SER A 242 -2.30 0.15 -17.33
CA SER A 242 -0.95 0.05 -17.87
C SER A 242 -0.02 -0.51 -16.81
N VAL A 243 1.13 -1.02 -17.23
CA VAL A 243 2.12 -1.64 -16.33
C VAL A 243 3.39 -0.81 -16.34
N ALA A 244 3.87 -0.44 -15.15
CA ALA A 244 5.14 0.26 -14.96
C ALA A 244 6.05 -0.56 -14.05
N ASN A 245 7.34 -0.60 -14.40
CA ASN A 245 8.37 -1.27 -13.61
C ASN A 245 9.19 -0.22 -12.87
N LEU A 246 9.02 -0.17 -11.54
CA LEU A 246 9.68 0.78 -10.64
C LEU A 246 10.82 0.12 -9.85
N SER A 247 11.41 -0.96 -10.39
CA SER A 247 12.49 -1.67 -9.71
C SER A 247 13.74 -0.80 -9.49
N GLU A 248 13.96 0.22 -10.33
CA GLU A 248 15.07 1.17 -10.19
C GLU A 248 14.85 2.18 -9.06
N ASP A 249 13.59 2.54 -8.80
CA ASP A 249 13.20 3.51 -7.78
C ASP A 249 13.15 2.92 -6.36
N LEU A 250 13.38 1.61 -6.22
CA LEU A 250 13.40 0.91 -4.92
C LEU A 250 14.46 1.43 -3.93
N GLN A 251 15.41 2.26 -4.37
CA GLN A 251 16.41 2.88 -3.49
C GLN A 251 15.84 4.05 -2.66
N ASP A 252 14.83 4.76 -3.17
CA ASP A 252 14.11 5.80 -2.42
C ASP A 252 12.61 5.51 -2.48
N PRO A 253 12.02 4.90 -1.42
CA PRO A 253 10.59 4.63 -1.37
C PRO A 253 9.74 5.89 -1.55
N VAL A 254 10.25 7.09 -1.23
CA VAL A 254 9.52 8.32 -1.47
C VAL A 254 9.43 8.63 -2.96
N ASP A 255 10.53 8.54 -3.70
CA ASP A 255 10.52 8.74 -5.16
C ASP A 255 9.63 7.70 -5.86
N LEU A 256 9.68 6.44 -5.42
CA LEU A 256 8.78 5.38 -5.88
C LEU A 256 7.32 5.79 -5.72
N LEU A 257 6.91 6.26 -4.53
CA LEU A 257 5.52 6.66 -4.27
C LEU A 257 5.09 7.88 -5.09
N PHE A 258 5.99 8.80 -5.41
CA PHE A 258 5.66 9.92 -6.31
C PHE A 258 5.68 9.53 -7.80
N GLY A 259 6.30 8.41 -8.17
CA GLY A 259 6.25 7.82 -9.50
C GLY A 259 4.94 7.08 -9.79
N VAL A 260 4.27 6.59 -8.75
CA VAL A 260 2.96 5.92 -8.79
C VAL A 260 1.84 6.94 -9.02
N GLN A 261 0.97 6.69 -10.01
CA GLN A 261 -0.15 7.55 -10.38
C GLN A 261 -1.51 6.94 -10.03
N LEU A 262 -2.01 7.14 -8.80
CA LEU A 262 -3.28 6.56 -8.37
C LEU A 262 -4.46 6.98 -9.29
N GLY A 263 -5.13 5.99 -9.90
CA GLY A 263 -6.37 6.18 -10.66
C GLY A 263 -6.37 5.54 -12.05
N GLY A 264 -7.54 5.01 -12.45
CA GLY A 264 -7.72 4.23 -13.67
C GLY A 264 -8.42 2.91 -13.35
N GLY A 265 -8.87 2.20 -14.39
CA GLY A 265 -9.31 0.81 -14.23
C GLY A 265 -8.15 -0.10 -13.83
N THR A 266 -8.45 -1.38 -13.62
CA THR A 266 -7.48 -2.39 -13.18
C THR A 266 -7.39 -3.48 -14.23
N ASP A 267 -6.19 -3.78 -14.73
CA ASP A 267 -5.92 -4.90 -15.64
C ASP A 267 -4.87 -5.84 -15.03
N ILE A 268 -5.35 -6.83 -14.28
CA ILE A 268 -4.48 -7.76 -13.55
C ILE A 268 -3.88 -8.78 -14.52
N ASP A 269 -4.63 -9.22 -15.53
CA ASP A 269 -4.13 -10.10 -16.60
C ASP A 269 -2.90 -9.50 -17.31
N LEU A 270 -2.97 -8.22 -17.69
CA LEU A 270 -1.84 -7.50 -18.29
C LEU A 270 -0.63 -7.47 -17.34
N ALA A 271 -0.85 -7.18 -16.07
CA ALA A 271 0.20 -7.13 -15.07
C ALA A 271 0.89 -8.49 -14.85
N LEU A 272 0.12 -9.58 -14.76
CA LEU A 272 0.65 -10.94 -14.65
C LEU A 272 1.39 -11.36 -15.92
N SER A 273 0.89 -10.98 -17.09
CA SER A 273 1.57 -11.21 -18.38
C SER A 273 2.94 -10.52 -18.44
N TYR A 274 3.04 -9.28 -17.94
CA TYR A 274 4.32 -8.58 -17.84
C TYR A 274 5.26 -9.25 -16.82
N CYS A 275 4.74 -9.64 -15.65
CA CYS A 275 5.53 -10.34 -14.65
C CYS A 275 6.10 -11.66 -15.18
N GLN A 276 5.34 -12.43 -15.95
CA GLN A 276 5.82 -13.66 -16.61
C GLN A 276 7.07 -13.41 -17.47
N GLN A 277 7.18 -12.24 -18.12
CA GLN A 277 8.34 -11.90 -18.96
C GLN A 277 9.57 -11.53 -18.15
N LEU A 278 9.38 -11.00 -16.92
CA LEU A 278 10.48 -10.66 -16.01
C LEU A 278 11.10 -11.90 -15.37
N ILE A 279 10.28 -12.90 -15.10
CA ILE A 279 10.67 -14.08 -14.30
C ILE A 279 11.67 -14.94 -15.08
N THR A 280 12.91 -14.98 -14.58
CA THR A 280 13.98 -15.77 -15.20
C THR A 280 14.15 -17.15 -14.57
N ARG A 281 13.75 -17.33 -13.29
CA ARG A 281 13.93 -18.56 -12.52
C ARG A 281 12.65 -18.92 -11.76
N PRO A 282 11.66 -19.53 -12.42
CA PRO A 282 10.35 -19.80 -11.83
C PRO A 282 10.38 -20.46 -10.44
N THR A 283 11.17 -21.52 -10.28
CA THR A 283 11.29 -22.29 -9.02
C THR A 283 11.92 -21.52 -7.86
N ASP A 284 12.65 -20.43 -8.15
CA ASP A 284 13.27 -19.54 -7.16
C ASP A 284 12.54 -18.20 -7.05
N THR A 285 11.39 -18.07 -7.70
CA THR A 285 10.60 -16.84 -7.76
C THR A 285 9.38 -16.91 -6.85
N ILE A 286 9.17 -15.83 -6.11
CA ILE A 286 7.95 -15.57 -5.36
C ILE A 286 7.28 -14.36 -6.00
N LEU A 287 6.05 -14.51 -6.48
CA LEU A 287 5.24 -13.41 -6.99
C LEU A 287 4.17 -13.07 -5.95
N VAL A 288 4.23 -11.85 -5.42
CA VAL A 288 3.23 -11.32 -4.49
C VAL A 288 2.37 -10.32 -5.25
N LEU A 289 1.13 -10.71 -5.54
CA LEU A 289 0.13 -9.83 -6.12
C LEU A 289 -0.62 -9.11 -4.99
N ILE A 290 -0.62 -7.78 -5.01
CA ILE A 290 -1.31 -6.94 -4.03
C ILE A 290 -2.44 -6.22 -4.75
N SER A 291 -3.66 -6.74 -4.67
CA SER A 291 -4.84 -6.25 -5.40
C SER A 291 -6.12 -6.70 -4.70
N ASP A 292 -7.18 -5.90 -4.79
CA ASP A 292 -8.53 -6.25 -4.35
C ASP A 292 -9.24 -7.24 -5.31
N LEU A 293 -8.55 -7.69 -6.37
CA LEU A 293 -9.03 -8.66 -7.36
C LEU A 293 -10.22 -8.22 -8.20
N TYR A 294 -10.60 -6.93 -8.15
CA TYR A 294 -11.58 -6.40 -9.10
C TYR A 294 -10.93 -6.23 -10.47
N GLU A 295 -11.02 -7.28 -11.28
CA GLU A 295 -10.50 -7.31 -12.64
C GLU A 295 -11.38 -6.48 -13.59
N GLY A 296 -10.78 -5.45 -14.20
CA GLY A 296 -11.38 -4.67 -15.29
C GLY A 296 -11.03 -5.23 -16.68
N GLY A 297 -10.02 -6.09 -16.78
CA GLY A 297 -9.62 -6.82 -17.99
C GLY A 297 -10.36 -8.16 -18.15
N SER A 298 -9.61 -9.24 -18.36
CA SER A 298 -10.16 -10.59 -18.60
C SER A 298 -10.01 -11.48 -17.37
N PRO A 299 -11.10 -11.79 -16.62
CA PRO A 299 -11.03 -12.69 -15.47
C PRO A 299 -10.55 -14.11 -15.84
N ALA A 300 -10.87 -14.56 -17.06
CA ALA A 300 -10.39 -15.84 -17.57
C ALA A 300 -8.89 -15.79 -17.91
N GLY A 301 -8.40 -14.64 -18.42
CA GLY A 301 -6.99 -14.37 -18.66
C GLY A 301 -6.19 -14.43 -17.36
N LEU A 302 -6.62 -13.66 -16.35
CA LEU A 302 -6.04 -13.66 -15.00
C LEU A 302 -5.87 -15.08 -14.46
N LEU A 303 -6.94 -15.87 -14.42
CA LEU A 303 -6.90 -17.23 -13.85
C LEU A 303 -5.98 -18.15 -14.64
N ARG A 304 -5.98 -18.03 -15.97
CA ARG A 304 -5.09 -18.79 -16.84
C ARG A 304 -3.63 -18.43 -16.57
N ARG A 305 -3.29 -17.13 -16.51
CA ARG A 305 -1.92 -16.66 -16.25
C ARG A 305 -1.42 -17.06 -14.87
N ALA A 306 -2.28 -16.95 -13.87
CA ALA A 306 -1.97 -17.38 -12.51
C ALA A 306 -1.69 -18.89 -12.46
N ALA A 307 -2.50 -19.71 -13.14
CA ALA A 307 -2.26 -21.15 -13.28
C ALA A 307 -0.95 -21.47 -14.03
N GLU A 308 -0.66 -20.76 -15.12
CA GLU A 308 0.60 -20.90 -15.88
C GLU A 308 1.83 -20.58 -15.02
N LEU A 309 1.78 -19.50 -14.24
CA LEU A 309 2.83 -19.12 -13.29
C LEU A 309 3.05 -20.21 -12.24
N GLN A 310 1.98 -20.70 -11.61
CA GLN A 310 2.09 -21.73 -10.59
C GLN A 310 2.58 -23.07 -11.16
N ALA A 311 2.11 -23.46 -12.35
CA ALA A 311 2.56 -24.67 -13.04
C ALA A 311 4.05 -24.59 -13.43
N SER A 312 4.57 -23.38 -13.70
CA SER A 312 6.01 -23.18 -13.97
C SER A 312 6.89 -23.30 -12.72
N GLY A 313 6.30 -23.34 -11.52
CA GLY A 313 7.01 -23.45 -10.24
C GLY A 313 7.15 -22.14 -9.47
N VAL A 314 6.53 -21.05 -9.93
CA VAL A 314 6.49 -19.78 -9.19
C VAL A 314 5.60 -19.93 -7.96
N THR A 315 6.08 -19.45 -6.81
CA THR A 315 5.24 -19.32 -5.61
C THR A 315 4.41 -18.05 -5.74
N VAL A 316 3.14 -18.19 -6.12
CA VAL A 316 2.20 -17.07 -6.24
C VAL A 316 1.46 -16.88 -4.93
N VAL A 317 1.42 -15.65 -4.41
CA VAL A 317 0.68 -15.26 -3.20
C VAL A 317 -0.13 -14.02 -3.52
N VAL A 318 -1.40 -14.00 -3.12
CA VAL A 318 -2.30 -12.87 -3.36
C VAL A 318 -2.68 -12.21 -2.03
N LEU A 319 -2.38 -10.91 -1.92
CA LEU A 319 -2.71 -10.05 -0.81
C LEU A 319 -3.86 -9.13 -1.21
N LEU A 320 -5.04 -9.38 -0.62
CA LEU A 320 -6.27 -8.64 -0.91
C LEU A 320 -6.19 -7.19 -0.44
N ALA A 321 -5.45 -6.97 0.64
CA ALA A 321 -5.03 -5.66 1.10
C ALA A 321 -3.79 -5.83 1.98
N LEU A 322 -2.97 -4.79 1.98
CA LEU A 322 -1.86 -4.61 2.90
C LEU A 322 -2.13 -3.35 3.71
N SER A 323 -3.12 -3.43 4.60
CA SER A 323 -3.59 -2.31 5.42
C SER A 323 -3.79 -2.76 6.87
N ASP A 324 -3.83 -1.79 7.78
CA ASP A 324 -4.16 -2.03 9.18
C ASP A 324 -5.69 -2.19 9.40
N GLU A 325 -6.49 -1.98 8.35
CA GLU A 325 -7.95 -2.06 8.38
C GLU A 325 -8.43 -3.46 7.94
N GLY A 326 -9.05 -4.19 8.86
CA GLY A 326 -9.36 -5.62 8.72
C GLY A 326 -10.52 -6.01 7.80
N ALA A 327 -11.03 -5.13 6.94
CA ALA A 327 -12.18 -5.42 6.08
C ALA A 327 -11.95 -5.01 4.61
N PRO A 328 -11.07 -5.70 3.86
CA PRO A 328 -10.93 -5.44 2.44
C PRO A 328 -12.20 -5.82 1.68
N SER A 329 -12.68 -4.92 0.82
CA SER A 329 -13.62 -5.27 -0.25
C SER A 329 -12.82 -5.94 -1.36
N PHE A 330 -13.24 -7.12 -1.82
CA PHE A 330 -12.55 -7.84 -2.90
C PHE A 330 -13.50 -8.73 -3.70
N ASP A 331 -13.09 -9.13 -4.91
CA ASP A 331 -13.85 -10.11 -5.70
C ASP A 331 -13.69 -11.53 -5.13
N ARG A 332 -14.70 -11.97 -4.37
CA ARG A 332 -14.76 -13.31 -3.78
C ARG A 332 -14.73 -14.42 -4.84
N THR A 333 -15.33 -14.20 -6.00
CA THR A 333 -15.43 -15.20 -7.06
C THR A 333 -14.05 -15.49 -7.65
N VAL A 334 -13.27 -14.43 -7.89
CA VAL A 334 -11.89 -14.57 -8.38
C VAL A 334 -11.01 -15.18 -7.30
N ALA A 335 -11.14 -14.73 -6.05
CA ALA A 335 -10.38 -15.28 -4.92
C ALA A 335 -10.61 -16.79 -4.71
N GLU A 336 -11.86 -17.26 -4.78
CA GLU A 336 -12.22 -18.68 -4.66
C GLU A 336 -11.62 -19.52 -5.79
N LYS A 337 -11.66 -19.00 -7.03
CA LYS A 337 -11.06 -19.68 -8.19
C LYS A 337 -9.54 -19.75 -8.08
N LEU A 338 -8.88 -18.69 -7.61
CA LEU A 338 -7.45 -18.69 -7.32
C LEU A 338 -7.10 -19.70 -6.22
N ALA A 339 -7.90 -19.78 -5.15
CA ALA A 339 -7.71 -20.76 -4.08
C ALA A 339 -7.85 -22.20 -4.60
N ALA A 340 -8.79 -22.45 -5.51
CA ALA A 340 -8.96 -23.75 -6.16
C ALA A 340 -7.74 -24.16 -7.03
N LEU A 341 -6.96 -23.19 -7.51
CA LEU A 341 -5.69 -23.41 -8.21
C LEU A 341 -4.51 -23.67 -7.24
N GLY A 342 -4.72 -23.50 -5.93
CA GLY A 342 -3.66 -23.58 -4.93
C GLY A 342 -2.92 -22.26 -4.71
N ILE A 343 -3.49 -21.13 -5.15
CA ILE A 343 -2.96 -19.78 -4.91
C ILE A 343 -3.68 -19.19 -3.70
N PRO A 344 -2.97 -18.97 -2.58
CA PRO A 344 -3.60 -18.44 -1.39
C PRO A 344 -3.92 -16.95 -1.57
N SER A 345 -5.16 -16.58 -1.26
CA SER A 345 -5.68 -15.21 -1.31
C SER A 345 -6.19 -14.81 0.06
N PHE A 346 -5.60 -13.78 0.69
CA PHE A 346 -6.03 -13.34 2.02
C PHE A 346 -5.63 -11.87 2.28
N ALA A 347 -6.25 -11.27 3.31
CA ALA A 347 -5.83 -9.99 3.84
C ALA A 347 -4.60 -10.16 4.75
N CYS A 348 -3.63 -9.25 4.67
CA CYS A 348 -2.43 -9.31 5.50
C CYS A 348 -2.19 -7.95 6.15
N THR A 349 -2.13 -7.92 7.48
CA THR A 349 -1.65 -6.73 8.19
C THR A 349 -0.14 -6.59 7.97
N PRO A 350 0.40 -5.36 7.85
CA PRO A 350 1.83 -5.13 7.61
C PRO A 350 2.77 -5.90 8.56
N ASP A 351 2.43 -6.04 9.85
CA ASP A 351 3.26 -6.75 10.82
C ASP A 351 3.39 -8.27 10.54
N LYS A 352 2.46 -8.86 9.79
CA LYS A 352 2.46 -10.28 9.41
C LYS A 352 3.19 -10.56 8.09
N PHE A 353 3.42 -9.52 7.29
CA PHE A 353 4.11 -9.65 6.00
C PHE A 353 5.51 -10.29 6.13
N PRO A 354 6.36 -9.96 7.13
CA PRO A 354 7.63 -10.66 7.35
C PRO A 354 7.51 -12.18 7.49
N ALA A 355 6.54 -12.65 8.27
CA ALA A 355 6.32 -14.09 8.51
C ALA A 355 5.86 -14.79 7.24
N LEU A 356 4.96 -14.15 6.48
CA LEU A 356 4.52 -14.60 5.16
C LEU A 356 5.69 -14.78 4.20
N MET A 357 6.56 -13.77 4.08
CA MET A 357 7.71 -13.85 3.17
C MET A 357 8.68 -14.95 3.61
N ALA A 358 8.89 -15.13 4.92
CA ALA A 358 9.72 -16.20 5.43
C ALA A 358 9.16 -17.60 5.12
N ALA A 359 7.84 -17.78 5.19
CA ALA A 359 7.17 -19.03 4.83
C ALA A 359 7.27 -19.31 3.33
N ALA A 360 6.99 -18.30 2.50
CA ALA A 360 7.09 -18.40 1.04
C ALA A 360 8.51 -18.77 0.58
N ILE A 361 9.55 -18.13 1.15
CA ILE A 361 10.96 -18.45 0.85
C ILE A 361 11.34 -19.88 1.23
N GLN A 362 10.75 -20.42 2.29
CA GLN A 362 11.00 -21.78 2.75
C GLN A 362 10.15 -22.84 2.04
N GLY A 363 9.23 -22.45 1.15
CA GLY A 363 8.26 -23.36 0.53
C GLY A 363 7.30 -23.97 1.54
N GLN A 364 7.02 -23.28 2.65
CA GLN A 364 6.03 -23.68 3.64
C GLN A 364 4.65 -23.17 3.25
N ASP A 365 3.61 -23.80 3.81
CA ASP A 365 2.23 -23.36 3.63
C ASP A 365 2.04 -21.95 4.24
N VAL A 366 1.86 -20.97 3.34
CA VAL A 366 1.77 -19.56 3.68
C VAL A 366 0.50 -19.25 4.49
N THR A 367 -0.57 -20.04 4.32
CA THR A 367 -1.83 -19.84 5.04
C THR A 367 -1.72 -20.19 6.52
N LYS A 368 -0.91 -21.19 6.86
CA LYS A 368 -0.64 -21.60 8.26
C LYS A 368 0.27 -20.61 8.98
N ALA A 369 1.17 -19.95 8.26
CA ALA A 369 2.11 -18.99 8.86
C ALA A 369 1.45 -17.70 9.38
N LEU A 370 0.19 -17.44 9.02
CA LEU A 370 -0.55 -16.22 9.39
C LEU A 370 -1.59 -16.44 10.51
N THR A 371 -1.89 -17.70 10.80
CA THR A 371 -2.81 -18.14 11.86
C THR A 371 -2.11 -18.42 13.19
N THR A 372 -0.77 -18.39 13.20
CA THR A 372 0.08 -18.42 14.40
C THR A 372 0.60 -17.03 14.68
#